data_AF-A0A929XAY8-F1
#
_entry.id   AF-A0A929XAY8-F1
#
_cell.length_a   1.000
_cell.length_b   1.000
_cell.length_c   1.000
_cell.angle_alpha   90.00
_cell.angle_beta   90.00
_cell.angle_gamma   90.00
#
_symmetry.space_group_name_H-M   'P 1'
#
loop_
_entity.id
_entity.type
_entity.pdbx_description
1 polymer ?
#
loop_
_entity_poly.entity_id
_entity_poly.type
_entity_poly.pdbx_seq_one_letter_code
_entity_poly.pdbx_strand_id
1 'polypeptide(L)' 'ASVGVDGFFYETHINPCEALCDGPNMLNLDELNANIAQIFKIKDALGDAN' A
#
# COMPACT_ATOMS: atom_id res chain seq x y z
N ALA A 1 -3.46 3.13 8.82
CA ALA A 1 -4.06 4.42 9.23
C ALA A 1 -4.86 4.26 10.52
N SER A 2 -5.81 3.32 10.61
CA SER A 2 -6.73 3.17 11.76
C SER A 2 -6.10 2.93 13.13
N VAL A 3 -5.14 2.01 13.24
CA VAL A 3 -4.46 1.72 14.51
C VAL A 3 -3.36 2.73 14.86
N GLY A 4 -3.12 3.74 13.99
CA GLY A 4 -2.15 4.81 14.25
C GLY A 4 -0.68 4.41 14.11
N VAL A 5 -0.29 3.70 13.04
CA VAL A 5 1.13 3.48 12.72
C VAL A 5 1.71 4.66 11.93
N ASP A 6 2.99 4.95 12.14
CA ASP A 6 3.70 6.06 11.47
C ASP A 6 4.01 5.80 9.99
N GLY A 7 3.97 4.54 9.55
CA GLY A 7 4.35 4.20 8.19
C GLY A 7 3.89 2.82 7.74
N PHE A 8 3.94 2.64 6.42
CA PHE A 8 3.68 1.37 5.73
C PHE A 8 4.87 1.02 4.86
N PHE A 9 5.19 -0.27 4.78
CA PHE A 9 6.18 -0.81 3.87
C PHE A 9 5.49 -1.78 2.92
N TYR A 10 5.79 -1.69 1.63
CA TYR A 10 5.24 -2.54 0.58
C TYR A 10 6.37 -3.00 -0.35
N GLU A 11 6.36 -4.28 -0.70
CA GLU A 11 7.13 -4.81 -1.82
C GLU A 11 6.27 -4.72 -3.08
N THR A 12 6.88 -4.33 -4.21
CA THR A 12 6.16 -4.14 -5.46
C THR A 12 6.98 -4.56 -6.68
N HIS A 13 6.30 -4.98 -7.73
CA HIS A 13 6.89 -5.26 -9.03
C HIS A 13 5.92 -4.91 -10.15
N ILE A 14 6.41 -4.49 -11.31
CA ILE A 14 5.57 -4.18 -12.48
C ILE A 14 4.75 -5.41 -12.91
N ASN A 15 5.35 -6.60 -12.76
CA ASN A 15 4.70 -7.89 -12.99
C ASN A 15 5.12 -8.89 -11.89
N PRO A 16 4.37 -9.01 -10.78
CA PRO A 16 4.74 -9.88 -9.67
C PRO A 16 5.04 -11.34 -10.06
N CYS A 17 4.42 -11.86 -11.12
CA CYS A 17 4.64 -13.21 -11.62
C CYS A 17 6.05 -13.46 -12.17
N GLU A 18 6.77 -12.40 -12.56
CA GLU A 18 8.14 -12.46 -13.09
C GLU A 18 9.19 -12.04 -12.06
N ALA A 19 8.77 -11.73 -10.83
CA ALA A 19 9.69 -11.34 -9.77
C ALA A 19 10.63 -12.51 -9.43
N LEU A 20 11.93 -12.22 -9.36
CA LEU A 20 12.96 -13.21 -9.04
C LEU A 20 12.89 -13.70 -7.58
N CYS A 21 12.18 -12.97 -6.72
CA CYS A 21 11.95 -13.28 -5.31
C CYS A 21 10.57 -12.73 -4.90
N ASP A 22 9.89 -13.41 -3.97
CA ASP A 22 8.67 -12.97 -3.27
C ASP A 22 7.51 -12.43 -4.13
N GLY A 23 7.44 -12.79 -5.41
CA GLY A 23 6.36 -12.36 -6.32
C GLY A 23 4.94 -12.48 -5.74
N PRO A 24 4.55 -13.60 -5.11
CA PRO A 24 3.21 -13.72 -4.50
C PRO A 24 2.90 -12.72 -3.37
N ASN A 25 3.90 -12.09 -2.77
CA ASN A 25 3.76 -11.09 -1.70
C ASN A 25 3.85 -9.64 -2.22
N MET A 26 4.22 -9.45 -3.49
CA MET A 26 4.36 -8.13 -4.09
C MET A 26 3.05 -7.63 -4.67
N LEU A 27 2.76 -6.34 -4.46
CA LEU A 27 1.70 -5.65 -5.17
C LEU A 27 2.17 -5.26 -6.58
N ASN A 28 1.28 -5.31 -7.56
CA ASN A 28 1.52 -4.58 -8.80
C ASN A 28 1.28 -3.07 -8.59
N LEU A 29 1.64 -2.25 -9.60
CA LEU A 29 1.59 -0.79 -9.47
C LEU A 29 0.15 -0.26 -9.31
N ASP A 30 -0.84 -0.88 -9.95
CA ASP A 30 -2.24 -0.47 -9.85
C ASP A 30 -2.80 -0.76 -8.44
N GLU A 31 -2.47 -1.92 -7.90
CA GLU A 31 -2.82 -2.32 -6.53
C GLU A 31 -2.16 -1.42 -5.49
N LEU A 32 -0.89 -1.06 -5.68
CA LEU A 32 -0.19 -0.13 -4.80
C LEU A 32 -0.88 1.24 -4.79
N ASN A 33 -1.22 1.78 -5.96
CA ASN A 33 -1.93 3.05 -6.07
C ASN A 33 -3.31 3.01 -5.39
N ALA A 34 -4.06 1.93 -5.59
CA ALA A 34 -5.36 1.74 -4.95
C ALA A 34 -5.23 1.66 -3.41
N ASN A 35 -4.23 0.95 -2.90
CA ASN A 35 -3.96 0.84 -1.47
C ASN A 35 -3.57 2.18 -0.85
N ILE A 36 -2.69 2.95 -1.49
CA ILE A 36 -2.31 4.30 -1.03
C ILE A 36 -3.54 5.20 -0.97
N ALA A 37 -4.39 5.19 -2.00
CA ALA A 37 -5.63 5.96 -2.01
C ALA A 37 -6.58 5.55 -0.86
N GLN A 38 -6.66 4.26 -0.54
CA GLN A 38 -7.45 3.77 0.58
C GLN A 38 -6.87 4.21 1.93
N ILE A 39 -5.54 4.19 2.10
CA ILE A 39 -4.87 4.67 3.32
C ILE A 39 -5.22 6.13 3.58
N PHE A 40 -5.15 6.98 2.56
CA PHE A 40 -5.51 8.41 2.69
C PHE A 40 -6.98 8.59 3.03
N LYS A 41 -7.90 7.86 2.39
CA LYS A 41 -9.33 7.91 2.75
C LYS A 41 -9.57 7.56 4.22
N ILE A 42 -8.88 6.55 4.74
CA ILE A 42 -8.99 6.16 6.15
C ILE A 42 -8.38 7.25 7.05
N LYS A 43 -7.22 7.80 6.68
CA LYS A 43 -6.58 8.90 7.41
C LYS A 43 -7.49 10.13 7.50
N ASP A 44 -8.08 10.54 6.38
CA ASP A 44 -9.04 11.65 6.30
C ASP A 44 -10.28 11.40 7.16
N ALA A 45 -10.84 10.18 7.09
CA ALA A 45 -12.01 9.79 7.89
C ALA A 45 -11.76 9.80 9.40
N LEU A 46 -10.50 9.64 9.83
CA LEU A 46 -10.10 9.70 11.24
C LEU A 46 -9.79 11.11 11.72
N GLY A 47 -9.89 12.12 10.84
CA GLY A 47 -9.60 13.52 11.17
C GLY A 47 -8.11 13.81 11.33
N ASP A 48 -7.25 12.89 10.89
CA ASP A 48 -5.80 13.01 11.01
C ASP A 48 -5.26 13.82 9.82
N ALA A 49 -5.72 15.07 9.73
CA ALA A 49 -5.33 16.02 8.69
C ALA A 49 -4.00 16.69 9.10
N ASN A 50 -2.90 15.95 8.95
CA ASN A 50 -1.59 16.61 8.83
C ASN A 50 -1.54 17.43 7.55
#